data_AF-A0A923JZ82-F1
#
_entry.id   AF-A0A923JZ82-F1
#
_cell.length_a   1.000
_cell.length_b   1.000
_cell.length_c   1.000
_cell.angle_alpha   90.00
_cell.angle_beta   90.00
_cell.angle_gamma   90.00
#
_symmetry.space_group_name_H-M   'P 1'
#
loop_
_entity.id
_entity.type
_entity.pdbx_description
1 polymer ?
#
loop_
_entity_poly.entity_id
_entity_poly.type
_entity_poly.pdbx_seq_one_letter_code
_entity_poly.pdbx_strand_id
1 'polypeptide(L)'
;MIWDRIYSTAPGWKTLVPLLVCSDDLDLTCTVIVAEQCAREHAVHWSRFGLLRDLITVESPAVDWFDAIPCLTFERSHFHSMLDEFRMQENIEMYWD
;
A
#
# COMPACT_ATOMS: atom_id res chain seq x y z
N MET A 1 -10.88 -0.99 0.93
CA MET A 1 -10.06 -0.60 -0.25
C MET A 1 -8.57 -0.41 0.06
N ILE A 2 -8.17 0.48 0.97
CA ILE A 2 -6.74 0.65 1.35
C ILE A 2 -6.22 -0.59 2.07
N TRP A 3 -6.95 -1.04 3.09
CA TRP A 3 -6.64 -2.23 3.86
C TRP A 3 -6.49 -3.47 2.98
N ASP A 4 -7.44 -3.68 2.07
CA ASP A 4 -7.40 -4.78 1.10
C ASP A 4 -6.11 -4.78 0.25
N ARG A 5 -5.65 -3.59 -0.15
CA ARG A 5 -4.42 -3.41 -0.94
C ARG A 5 -3.17 -3.65 -0.11
N ILE A 6 -3.09 -3.14 1.11
CA ILE A 6 -1.91 -3.37 1.95
C ILE A 6 -1.80 -4.84 2.39
N TYR A 7 -2.93 -5.52 2.63
CA TYR A 7 -2.99 -6.95 2.90
C TYR A 7 -2.83 -7.84 1.65
N SER A 8 -2.86 -7.27 0.44
CA SER A 8 -2.59 -8.00 -0.83
C SER A 8 -1.11 -8.41 -0.90
N THR A 9 -0.83 -9.47 -0.17
CA THR A 9 0.52 -9.97 0.11
C THR A 9 0.67 -11.43 -0.30
N ALA A 10 -0.24 -12.03 -1.07
CA ALA A 10 -0.02 -13.39 -1.55
C ALA A 10 1.31 -13.46 -2.36
N PRO A 11 2.15 -14.50 -2.20
CA PRO A 11 3.43 -14.57 -2.90
C PRO A 11 3.27 -14.40 -4.42
N GLY A 12 4.13 -13.56 -5.02
CA GLY A 12 4.07 -13.23 -6.44
C GLY A 12 3.13 -12.08 -6.79
N TRP A 13 2.34 -11.57 -5.84
CA TRP A 13 1.47 -10.42 -6.08
C TRP A 13 2.25 -9.11 -6.10
N LYS A 14 1.79 -8.21 -6.96
CA LYS A 14 2.27 -6.86 -7.10
C LYS A 14 1.08 -5.90 -7.09
N THR A 15 1.14 -4.88 -6.26
CA THR A 15 0.03 -3.91 -6.12
C THR A 15 0.54 -2.53 -5.72
N LEU A 16 -0.27 -1.51 -5.97
CA LEU A 16 -0.04 -0.17 -5.45
C LEU A 16 -0.75 -0.02 -4.12
N VAL A 17 0.01 0.34 -3.09
CA VAL A 17 -0.48 0.62 -1.74
C VAL A 17 -0.49 2.14 -1.54
N PRO A 18 -1.65 2.77 -1.32
CA PRO A 18 -1.73 4.18 -0.98
C PRO A 18 -1.22 4.38 0.45
N LEU A 19 -0.29 5.32 0.63
CA LEU A 19 0.33 5.64 1.92
C LEU A 19 -0.19 6.93 2.52
N LEU A 20 -0.40 7.95 1.68
CA LEU A 20 -0.87 9.27 2.11
C LEU A 20 -1.87 9.80 1.09
N VAL A 21 -2.94 10.39 1.59
CA VAL A 21 -4.03 11.02 0.83
C VAL A 21 -3.99 12.51 1.10
N CYS A 22 -4.36 13.34 0.12
CA CYS A 22 -4.50 14.78 0.33
C CYS A 22 -5.52 15.05 1.45
N SER A 23 -5.21 16.01 2.31
CA SER A 23 -6.06 16.40 3.43
C SER A 23 -7.39 17.03 3.03
N ASP A 24 -7.52 17.48 1.77
CA ASP A 24 -8.63 18.33 1.34
C ASP A 24 -9.93 17.53 1.15
N ASP A 25 -9.88 16.45 0.36
CA ASP A 25 -11.07 15.63 0.05
C ASP A 25 -11.04 14.24 0.72
N LEU A 26 -9.91 13.85 1.33
CA LEU A 26 -9.68 12.56 2.03
C LEU A 26 -10.10 11.30 1.24
N ASP A 27 -10.35 11.43 -0.06
CA ASP A 27 -10.67 10.33 -0.95
C ASP A 27 -9.47 9.95 -1.82
N LEU A 28 -9.52 8.78 -2.46
CA LEU A 28 -8.43 8.30 -3.31
C LEU A 28 -8.49 8.86 -4.74
N THR A 29 -9.25 9.94 -4.95
CA THR A 29 -9.33 10.66 -6.23
C THR A 29 -8.38 11.86 -6.29
N CYS A 30 -7.87 12.29 -5.14
CA CYS A 30 -6.90 13.37 -5.02
C CYS A 30 -5.43 12.90 -5.19
N THR A 31 -4.48 13.77 -4.88
CA THR A 31 -3.04 13.46 -4.89
C THR A 31 -2.71 12.41 -3.83
N VAL A 32 -2.27 11.23 -4.27
CA VAL A 32 -1.94 10.09 -3.37
C VAL A 32 -0.49 9.67 -3.56
N ILE A 33 0.27 9.60 -2.46
CA ILE A 33 1.59 8.95 -2.48
C ILE A 33 1.36 7.45 -2.36
N VAL A 34 1.96 6.68 -3.27
CA VAL A 34 1.84 5.22 -3.32
C VAL A 34 3.20 4.55 -3.18
N ALA A 35 3.20 3.33 -2.65
CA ALA A 35 4.30 2.38 -2.76
C ALA A 35 3.94 1.26 -3.74
N GLU A 36 4.90 0.85 -4.56
CA GLU A 36 4.80 -0.37 -5.36
C GLU A 36 5.22 -1.57 -4.50
N GLN A 37 4.22 -2.29 -3.99
CA GLN A 37 4.38 -3.45 -3.14
C GLN A 37 4.54 -4.73 -3.97
N CYS A 38 5.58 -5.49 -3.69
CA CYS A 38 5.85 -6.82 -4.24
C CYS A 38 5.93 -7.83 -3.10
N ALA A 39 5.04 -8.82 -3.10
CA ALA A 39 4.98 -9.82 -2.07
C ALA A 39 5.78 -11.08 -2.44
N ARG A 40 6.61 -11.54 -1.50
CA ARG A 40 7.35 -12.80 -1.57
C ARG A 40 6.92 -13.72 -0.44
N GLU A 41 7.45 -14.94 -0.47
CA GLU A 41 7.12 -15.99 0.51
C GLU A 41 7.37 -15.57 1.96
N HIS A 42 8.50 -14.92 2.24
CA HIS A 42 8.89 -14.50 3.59
C HIS A 42 9.09 -12.99 3.76
N ALA A 43 8.78 -12.20 2.73
CA ALA A 43 9.02 -10.76 2.79
C ALA A 43 8.05 -9.96 1.92
N VAL A 44 7.76 -8.74 2.37
CA VAL A 44 7.04 -7.71 1.59
C VAL A 44 8.05 -6.65 1.20
N HIS A 45 8.13 -6.34 -0.10
CA HIS A 45 9.04 -5.34 -0.62
C HIS A 45 8.25 -4.14 -1.10
N TRP A 46 8.58 -2.95 -0.62
CA TRP A 46 8.17 -1.70 -1.25
C TRP A 46 9.31 -1.27 -2.15
N SER A 47 9.14 -1.58 -3.44
CA SER A 47 10.20 -1.50 -4.45
C SER A 47 10.53 -0.08 -4.86
N ARG A 48 9.53 0.81 -4.88
CA ARG A 48 9.64 2.23 -5.22
C ARG A 48 8.40 2.98 -4.73
N PHE A 49 8.53 4.29 -4.66
CA PHE A 49 7.50 5.21 -4.18
C PHE A 49 7.22 6.25 -5.26
N GLY A 50 5.99 6.74 -5.34
CA GLY A 50 5.63 7.72 -6.34
C GLY A 50 4.34 8.45 -6.08
N LEU A 51 4.09 9.46 -6.91
CA LEU A 51 2.87 10.25 -6.92
C LEU A 51 1.90 9.65 -7.94
N LEU A 52 0.75 9.20 -7.47
CA LEU A 52 -0.30 8.67 -8.32
C LEU A 52 -0.94 9.81 -9.13
N ARG A 53 -1.04 9.63 -10.46
CA ARG A 53 -1.63 10.60 -11.39
C ARG A 53 -3.04 10.26 -11.82
N ASP A 54 -3.35 8.97 -11.88
CA ASP A 54 -4.68 8.46 -12.23
C ASP A 54 -5.44 7.94 -11.00
N LEU A 55 -6.69 7.51 -11.18
CA LEU A 55 -7.42 6.83 -10.12
C LEU A 55 -6.78 5.47 -9.79
N ILE A 56 -6.67 5.15 -8.51
CA ILE A 56 -6.03 3.90 -8.05
C ILE A 56 -6.77 2.63 -8.51
N THR A 57 -8.03 2.78 -8.93
CA THR A 57 -8.89 1.70 -9.44
C THR A 57 -8.64 1.35 -10.90
N VAL A 58 -7.88 2.17 -11.63
CA VAL A 58 -7.44 1.85 -13.00
C VAL A 58 -6.48 0.66 -12.95
N GLU A 59 -6.54 -0.22 -13.95
CA GLU A 59 -5.73 -1.45 -14.00
C GLU A 59 -4.21 -1.16 -14.02
N SER A 60 -3.79 -0.07 -14.66
CA SER A 60 -2.40 0.36 -14.75
C SER A 60 -2.33 1.88 -14.67
N PRO A 61 -2.48 2.47 -13.47
CA PRO A 61 -2.50 3.92 -13.32
C PRO A 61 -1.11 4.50 -13.53
N ALA A 62 -1.05 5.69 -14.11
CA ALA A 62 0.17 6.46 -14.22
C ALA A 62 0.66 6.88 -12.83
N VAL A 63 1.97 6.71 -12.61
CA VAL A 63 2.66 7.09 -11.37
C VAL A 63 3.96 7.79 -11.73
N ASP A 64 4.18 8.97 -11.15
CA ASP A 64 5.46 9.66 -11.20
C ASP A 64 6.34 9.14 -10.07
N TRP A 65 7.35 8.35 -10.42
CA TRP A 65 8.22 7.69 -9.45
C TRP A 65 9.29 8.62 -8.89
N PHE A 66 9.58 8.48 -7.60
CA PHE A 66 10.65 9.19 -6.91
C PHE A 66 11.94 8.38 -6.97
N ASP A 67 12.96 8.88 -7.67
CA ASP A 67 14.23 8.16 -7.85
C ASP A 67 15.12 8.12 -6.60
N ALA A 68 14.93 9.07 -5.67
CA ALA A 68 15.80 9.24 -4.51
C ALA A 68 15.43 8.36 -3.31
N ILE A 69 14.28 7.69 -3.33
CA ILE A 69 13.79 6.92 -2.18
C ILE A 69 14.20 5.45 -2.34
N PRO A 70 14.98 4.88 -1.40
CA PRO A 70 15.40 3.50 -1.50
C PRO A 70 14.24 2.54 -1.29
N CYS A 71 14.35 1.33 -1.85
CA CYS A 71 13.41 0.27 -1.57
C CYS A 71 13.45 -0.15 -0.09
N LEU A 72 12.29 -0.55 0.44
CA LEU A 72 12.16 -1.10 1.79
C LEU A 72 11.77 -2.56 1.73
N THR A 73 12.31 -3.36 2.65
CA THR A 73 11.98 -4.78 2.77
C THR A 73 11.57 -5.07 4.20
N PHE A 74 10.43 -5.74 4.34
CA PHE A 74 9.86 -6.13 5.62
C PHE A 74 9.79 -7.65 5.68
N GLU A 75 10.12 -8.23 6.83
CA GLU A 75 9.78 -9.62 7.11
C GLU A 75 8.25 -9.75 7.13
N ARG A 76 7.72 -10.80 6.48
CA ARG A 76 6.29 -10.92 6.22
C ARG A 76 5.47 -11.00 7.51
N SER A 77 5.90 -11.82 8.47
CA SER A 77 5.16 -12.00 9.72
C SER A 77 5.11 -10.71 10.53
N HIS A 78 6.22 -9.98 10.62
CA HIS A 78 6.29 -8.67 11.29
C HIS A 78 5.41 -7.63 10.59
N PHE A 79 5.39 -7.63 9.25
CA PHE A 79 4.53 -6.73 8.48
C PHE A 79 3.05 -6.96 8.80
N HIS A 80 2.60 -8.22 8.83
CA HIS A 80 1.22 -8.55 9.19
C HIS A 80 0.88 -8.24 10.64
N SER A 81 1.74 -8.63 11.59
CA SER A 81 1.51 -8.32 13.02
C SER A 81 1.38 -6.81 13.26
N MET A 82 2.22 -5.99 12.64
CA MET A 82 2.12 -4.52 12.75
C MET A 82 0.80 -3.97 12.19
N LEU A 83 0.32 -4.51 11.06
CA LEU A 83 -0.97 -4.09 10.50
C LEU A 83 -2.14 -4.49 11.38
N ASP A 84 -2.11 -5.71 11.92
CA ASP A 84 -3.16 -6.22 12.80
C ASP A 84 -3.23 -5.43 14.10
N GLU A 85 -2.08 -5.12 14.70
CA GLU A 85 -1.98 -4.25 15.89
C GLU A 85 -2.53 -2.85 15.61
N PHE A 86 -2.14 -2.24 14.49
CA PHE A 86 -2.61 -0.91 14.11
C PHE A 86 -4.12 -0.90 13.85
N ARG A 87 -4.63 -1.93 13.17
CA ARG A 87 -6.06 -2.13 12.92
C ARG A 87 -6.87 -2.22 14.22
N MET A 88 -6.37 -2.97 15.21
CA MET A 88 -6.99 -3.10 16.52
C MET A 88 -6.99 -1.77 17.30
N GLN A 89 -5.89 -1.01 17.24
CA GLN A 89 -5.78 0.28 17.93
C GLN A 89 -6.77 1.31 17.38
N GLU A 90 -6.93 1.36 16.06
CA GLU A 90 -7.82 2.31 15.37
C GLU A 90 -9.27 1.80 15.27
N ASN A 91 -9.57 0.62 15.84
CA ASN A 91 -10.90 -0.03 15.80
C ASN A 91 -11.46 -0.16 14.37
N ILE A 92 -10.63 -0.63 13.44
CA ILE A 92 -10.99 -0.77 12.03
C ILE A 92 -11.46 -2.20 11.78
N GLU A 93 -12.72 -2.37 11.38
CA GLU A 93 -13.30 -3.66 11.00
C GLU A 93 -13.09 -3.93 9.50
N MET A 94 -12.70 -5.15 9.13
CA MET A 94 -12.66 -5.57 7.73
C MET A 94 -13.89 -6.38 7.34
N TYR A 95 -14.28 -6.29 6.07
CA TYR A 95 -15.46 -7.00 5.53
C TYR A 95 -15.34 -8.54 5.51
N TRP A 96 -14.18 -9.09 5.86
CA TRP A 96 -13.88 -10.52 5.91
C TRP A 96 -13.32 -10.99 7.26
N ASP A 97 -13.42 -10.15 8.28
CA ASP A 97 -13.29 -10.62 9.67
C ASP A 97 -14.57 -11.34 10.13
#